data_AF-A0A2G5ZB55-F1
#
_entry.id   AF-A0A2G5ZB55-F1
#
_cell.length_a   1.000
_cell.length_b   1.000
_cell.length_c   1.000
_cell.angle_alpha   90.00
_cell.angle_beta   90.00
_cell.angle_gamma   90.00
#
_symmetry.space_group_name_H-M   'P 1'
#
loop_
_entity.id
_entity.type
_entity.pdbx_description
1 polymer ?
#
loop_
_entity_poly.entity_id
_entity_poly.type
_entity_poly.pdbx_seq_one_letter_code
_entity_poly.pdbx_strand_id
1 'polypeptide(L)'
;MPTCEKCNNQWSWKQTIKKTTTLNPAMICPYCGEKQFQTQKSKGKVAIVTPIVLLPLIIQMLFDLPEAIILSLFPTLFILVIILYPFLVKLSSQEKYIGE
;
A
#
# COMPACT_ATOMS: atom_id res chain seq x y z
N MET A 1 7.75 -5.09 -5.32
CA MET A 1 7.29 -6.30 -4.61
C MET A 1 8.10 -6.48 -3.35
N PRO A 2 7.47 -6.89 -2.24
CA PRO A 2 8.17 -7.19 -1.01
C PRO A 2 8.89 -8.55 -1.08
N THR A 3 9.97 -8.66 -0.32
CA THR A 3 10.72 -9.90 -0.10
C THR A 3 10.60 -10.30 1.36
N CYS A 4 10.35 -11.59 1.62
CA CYS A 4 10.33 -12.12 2.98
C CYS A 4 11.73 -12.05 3.60
N GLU A 5 11.85 -11.47 4.80
CA GLU A 5 13.15 -11.34 5.48
C GLU A 5 13.72 -12.71 5.91
N LYS A 6 12.85 -13.68 6.24
CA LYS A 6 13.29 -14.98 6.76
C LYS A 6 13.75 -15.96 5.68
N CYS A 7 12.99 -16.07 4.59
CA CYS A 7 13.25 -17.06 3.53
C CYS A 7 13.73 -16.45 2.22
N ASN A 8 13.87 -15.12 2.13
CA ASN A 8 14.30 -14.38 0.94
C ASN A 8 13.47 -14.60 -0.33
N ASN A 9 12.29 -15.24 -0.24
CA ASN A 9 11.37 -15.36 -1.36
C ASN A 9 10.63 -14.04 -1.61
N GLN A 10 10.62 -13.61 -2.86
CA GLN A 10 9.87 -12.44 -3.31
C GLN A 10 8.40 -12.81 -3.49
N TRP A 11 7.50 -11.97 -2.98
CA TRP A 11 6.06 -12.20 -3.13
C TRP A 11 5.59 -11.69 -4.49
N SER A 12 4.62 -12.39 -5.07
CA SER A 12 3.91 -11.88 -6.23
C SER A 12 3.00 -10.71 -5.85
N TRP A 13 2.63 -9.93 -6.86
CA TRP A 13 1.67 -8.83 -6.69
C TRP A 13 0.38 -9.30 -6.02
N LYS A 14 -0.20 -10.39 -6.55
CA LYS A 14 -1.46 -10.97 -6.06
C LYS A 14 -1.36 -11.44 -4.61
N GLN A 15 -0.24 -12.07 -4.23
CA GLN A 15 0.01 -12.48 -2.85
C GLN A 15 0.07 -11.28 -1.91
N THR A 16 0.78 -10.22 -2.32
CA THR A 16 0.93 -9.00 -1.52
C THR A 16 -0.41 -8.31 -1.31
N ILE A 17 -1.16 -8.03 -2.39
CA ILE A 17 -2.47 -7.39 -2.29
C ILE A 17 -3.44 -8.21 -1.43
N LYS A 18 -3.51 -9.53 -1.63
CA LYS A 18 -4.40 -10.40 -0.84
C LYS A 18 -4.11 -10.34 0.67
N LYS A 19 -2.85 -10.17 1.06
CA LYS A 19 -2.46 -10.08 2.48
C LYS A 19 -2.70 -8.68 3.04
N THR A 20 -2.46 -7.65 2.24
CA THR A 20 -2.70 -6.25 2.60
C THR A 20 -4.18 -5.92 2.79
N THR A 21 -5.08 -6.55 2.05
CA THR A 21 -6.53 -6.31 2.21
C THR A 21 -7.10 -6.90 3.50
N THR A 22 -6.31 -7.65 4.27
CA THR A 22 -6.71 -8.12 5.60
C THR A 22 -6.41 -7.04 6.65
N LEU A 23 -7.29 -6.90 7.65
CA LEU A 23 -7.07 -6.00 8.79
C LEU A 23 -5.98 -6.51 9.76
N ASN A 24 -5.36 -7.66 9.47
CA ASN A 24 -4.33 -8.24 10.31
C ASN A 24 -2.97 -7.60 9.97
N PRO A 25 -2.29 -6.93 10.93
CA PRO A 25 -0.96 -6.36 10.69
C PRO A 25 0.11 -7.42 10.40
N ALA A 26 -0.10 -8.66 10.84
CA ALA A 26 0.78 -9.79 10.56
C ALA A 26 0.43 -10.42 9.21
N MET A 27 1.37 -10.35 8.27
CA MET A 27 1.29 -10.98 6.96
C MET A 27 2.07 -12.30 6.95
N ILE A 28 1.34 -13.42 6.99
CA ILE A 28 1.93 -14.77 6.93
C ILE A 28 2.56 -15.01 5.54
N CYS A 29 3.84 -15.35 5.51
CA CYS A 29 4.56 -15.69 4.28
C CYS A 29 3.99 -16.95 3.62
N PRO A 30 3.63 -16.91 2.33
CA PRO A 30 3.07 -18.07 1.64
C PRO A 30 4.10 -19.17 1.34
N TYR A 31 5.40 -18.88 1.50
CA TYR A 31 6.49 -19.82 1.19
C TYR A 31 7.02 -20.55 2.43
N CYS A 32 7.16 -19.86 3.55
CA CYS A 32 7.75 -20.43 4.78
C CYS A 32 6.82 -20.39 6.00
N GLY A 33 5.63 -19.80 5.91
CA GLY A 33 4.67 -19.71 7.02
C GLY A 33 5.02 -18.68 8.11
N GLU A 34 6.17 -18.04 8.03
CA GLU A 34 6.61 -17.08 9.03
C GLU A 34 5.82 -15.77 8.96
N LYS A 35 5.60 -15.17 10.13
CA LYS A 35 4.96 -13.86 10.23
C LYS A 35 5.90 -12.78 9.71
N GLN A 36 5.35 -11.87 8.93
CA GLN A 36 6.05 -10.69 8.43
C GLN A 36 5.19 -9.46 8.71
N PHE A 37 5.83 -8.34 8.99
CA PHE A 37 5.20 -7.08 9.29
C PHE A 37 5.73 -6.02 8.34
N GLN A 38 4.90 -5.03 8.02
CA GLN A 38 5.37 -3.88 7.25
C GLN A 38 6.27 -3.00 8.13
N THR A 39 7.48 -2.70 7.64
CA THR A 39 8.42 -1.81 8.33
C THR A 39 7.86 -0.40 8.50
N GLN A 40 8.28 0.30 9.56
CA GLN A 40 7.81 1.67 9.81
C GLN A 40 8.15 2.66 8.71
N LYS A 41 9.38 2.57 8.17
CA LYS A 41 9.78 3.37 7.01
C LYS A 41 8.85 3.16 5.82
N SER A 42 8.41 1.93 5.58
CA SER A 42 7.48 1.61 4.50
C SER A 42 6.06 2.10 4.81
N LYS A 43 5.57 1.94 6.04
CA LYS A 43 4.28 2.50 6.48
C LYS A 43 4.24 4.01 6.29
N GLY A 44 5.30 4.73 6.66
CA GLY A 44 5.41 6.17 6.44
C GLY A 44 5.36 6.56 4.96
N LYS A 45 6.06 5.82 4.08
CA LYS A 45 5.96 6.05 2.63
C LYS A 45 4.54 5.86 2.10
N VAL A 46 3.86 4.79 2.54
CA VAL A 46 2.47 4.54 2.15
C VAL A 46 1.56 5.65 2.67
N ALA A 47 1.72 6.08 3.92
CA ALA A 47 0.92 7.15 4.51
C ALA A 47 1.06 8.49 3.77
N ILE A 48 2.22 8.77 3.17
CA ILE A 48 2.43 9.97 2.33
C ILE A 48 1.77 9.81 0.95
N VAL A 49 1.73 8.59 0.39
CA VAL A 49 1.20 8.32 -0.96
C VAL A 49 -0.32 8.14 -0.96
N THR A 50 -0.92 7.55 0.07
CA THR A 50 -2.35 7.26 0.12
C THR A 50 -3.26 8.49 -0.07
N PRO A 51 -2.97 9.68 0.50
CA PRO A 51 -3.76 10.89 0.30
C PRO A 51 -3.86 11.37 -1.16
N ILE A 52 -3.03 10.86 -2.07
CA ILE A 52 -3.08 11.19 -3.51
C ILE A 52 -4.47 10.92 -4.10
N VAL A 53 -5.21 9.93 -3.58
CA VAL A 53 -6.58 9.63 -4.02
C VAL A 53 -7.55 10.80 -3.79
N LEU A 54 -7.22 11.72 -2.87
CA LEU A 54 -8.02 12.90 -2.56
C LEU A 54 -7.66 14.13 -3.43
N LEU A 55 -6.61 14.05 -4.26
CA LEU A 55 -6.23 15.15 -5.17
C LEU A 55 -7.37 15.67 -6.05
N PRO A 56 -8.32 14.86 -6.56
CA PRO A 56 -9.42 15.39 -7.36
C PRO A 56 -10.26 16.44 -6.63
N LEU A 57 -10.39 16.35 -5.29
CA LEU A 57 -11.09 17.36 -4.49
C LEU A 57 -10.34 18.69 -4.48
N ILE A 58 -9.01 18.64 -4.35
CA ILE A 58 -8.16 19.84 -4.38
C ILE A 58 -8.19 20.45 -5.79
N ILE A 59 -8.16 19.63 -6.83
CA ILE A 59 -8.27 20.09 -8.22
C ILE A 59 -9.61 20.79 -8.45
N GLN A 60 -10.73 20.23 -8.01
CA GLN A 60 -12.05 20.86 -8.16
C GLN A 60 -12.16 22.19 -7.40
N MET A 61 -11.46 22.34 -6.26
CA MET A 61 -11.43 23.60 -5.51
C MET A 61 -10.68 24.71 -6.25
N LEU A 62 -9.66 24.35 -7.04
CA LEU A 62 -8.82 25.29 -7.78
C LEU A 62 -9.32 25.54 -9.21
N PHE A 63 -10.04 24.57 -9.79
CA PHE A 63 -10.49 24.58 -11.18
C PHE A 63 -11.94 24.11 -11.26
N ASP A 64 -12.77 24.84 -11.99
CA ASP A 64 -14.17 24.47 -12.22
C ASP A 64 -14.28 23.44 -13.35
N LEU A 65 -13.89 22.20 -13.06
CA LEU A 65 -13.93 21.09 -14.02
C LEU A 65 -15.31 20.41 -14.02
N PRO A 66 -15.73 19.82 -15.15
CA PRO A 66 -16.92 18.99 -15.20
C PRO A 66 -16.86 17.83 -14.19
N GLU A 67 -17.97 17.61 -13.48
CA GLU A 67 -18.09 16.57 -12.44
C GLU A 67 -17.72 15.18 -12.95
N ALA A 68 -18.07 14.85 -14.20
CA ALA A 68 -17.72 13.58 -14.83
C ALA A 68 -16.20 13.34 -14.89
N ILE A 69 -15.41 14.39 -15.13
CA ILE A 69 -13.94 14.31 -15.16
C ILE A 69 -13.43 14.01 -13.75
N ILE A 70 -13.85 14.79 -12.75
CA ILE A 70 -13.44 14.57 -11.35
C ILE A 70 -13.82 13.19 -10.86
N LEU A 71 -15.06 12.76 -11.12
CA LEU A 71 -15.56 11.45 -10.71
C LEU A 71 -14.73 10.30 -11.33
N SER A 72 -14.27 10.47 -12.57
CA SER A 72 -13.41 9.49 -13.25
C SER A 72 -11.98 9.43 -12.68
N LEU A 73 -11.49 10.51 -12.07
CA LEU A 73 -10.14 10.56 -11.50
C LEU A 73 -10.00 9.72 -10.22
N PHE A 74 -11.05 9.62 -9.40
CA PHE A 74 -11.03 8.81 -8.18
C PHE A 74 -10.65 7.33 -8.42
N PRO A 75 -11.40 6.56 -9.25
CA PRO A 75 -11.05 5.17 -9.51
C PRO A 75 -9.70 5.04 -10.22
N THR A 76 -9.34 6.00 -11.08
CA THR A 76 -8.05 6.02 -11.78
C THR A 76 -6.88 6.10 -10.80
N LEU A 77 -6.91 7.07 -9.87
CA LEU A 77 -5.88 7.23 -8.84
C LEU A 77 -5.89 6.07 -7.84
N PHE A 78 -7.05 5.56 -7.48
CA PHE A 78 -7.18 4.40 -6.60
C PHE A 78 -6.51 3.16 -7.19
N ILE A 79 -6.79 2.84 -8.47
CA ILE A 79 -6.15 1.72 -9.19
C ILE A 79 -4.63 1.92 -9.23
N LEU A 80 -4.17 3.14 -9.52
CA LEU A 80 -2.75 3.48 -9.55
C LEU A 80 -2.09 3.22 -8.19
N VAL A 81 -2.72 3.65 -7.08
CA VAL A 81 -2.20 3.40 -5.72
C VAL A 81 -2.12 1.90 -5.42
N ILE A 82 -3.13 1.11 -5.79
CA ILE A 82 -3.11 -0.35 -5.59
C ILE A 82 -1.96 -0.99 -6.39
N ILE A 83 -1.74 -0.57 -7.64
CA ILE A 83 -0.65 -1.08 -8.46
C ILE A 83 0.71 -0.76 -7.83
N LEU A 84 0.89 0.47 -7.32
CA LEU A 84 2.14 0.93 -6.72
C LEU A 84 2.39 0.41 -5.30
N TYR A 85 1.34 0.15 -4.53
CA TYR A 85 1.42 -0.30 -3.14
C TYR A 85 2.48 -1.39 -2.87
N PRO A 86 2.50 -2.53 -3.60
CA PRO A 86 3.49 -3.60 -3.34
C PRO A 86 4.94 -3.22 -3.69
N PHE A 87 5.18 -2.10 -4.37
CA PHE A 87 6.52 -1.56 -4.59
C PHE A 87 6.97 -0.64 -3.44
N LEU A 88 6.02 -0.10 -2.68
CA LEU A 88 6.27 0.71 -1.50
C LEU A 88 6.43 -0.12 -0.23
N VAL A 89 5.87 -1.34 -0.22
CA VAL A 89 5.90 -2.27 0.92
C VAL A 89 7.27 -2.90 1.11
N LYS A 90 7.81 -2.78 2.32
CA LYS A 90 8.98 -3.54 2.78
C LYS A 90 8.64 -4.30 4.05
N LEU A 91 8.90 -5.60 4.02
CA LEU A 91 8.61 -6.53 5.10
C LEU A 91 9.78 -6.64 6.08
N SER A 92 9.47 -6.99 7.33
CA SER A 92 10.40 -7.46 8.35
C SER A 92 9.74 -8.54 9.21
N SER A 93 10.55 -9.45 9.71
CA SER A 93 10.21 -10.47 10.70
C SER A 93 9.91 -9.90 12.09
N GLN A 94 10.37 -8.68 12.38
CA GLN A 94 10.08 -8.01 13.65
C GLN A 94 8.87 -7.09 13.52
N GLU A 95 7.94 -7.23 14.45
CA GLU A 95 6.90 -6.24 14.65
C GLU A 95 7.52 -5.01 15.30
N LYS A 96 7.35 -3.85 14.66
CA LYS A 96 7.73 -2.55 15.23
C LYS A 96 6.48 -1.70 15.37
N TYR A 97 6.25 -1.16 16.55
CA TYR A 97 5.13 -0.27 16.85
C TYR A 97 5.50 1.18 16.58
N ILE A 98 4.49 2.02 16.25
CA ILE A 98 4.73 3.42 15.88
C ILE A 98 5.06 4.14 17.19
N GLY A 99 6.34 4.44 17.41
CA GLY A 99 6.81 5.12 18.63
C GLY A 99 7.98 4.44 19.37
N GLU A 100 8.45 3.27 18.90
CA GLU A 100 9.69 2.61 19.36
C GLU A 100 10.91 2.92 18.47
#